data_AF-A0A3D2GSU1-F1
#
_entry.id   AF-A0A3D2GSU1-F1
#
_cell.length_a   1.000
_cell.length_b   1.000
_cell.length_c   1.000
_cell.angle_alpha   90.00
_cell.angle_beta   90.00
_cell.angle_gamma   90.00
#
_symmetry.space_group_name_H-M   'P 1'
#
loop_
_entity.id
_entity.type
_entity.pdbx_description
1 polymer ?
#
loop_
_entity_poly.entity_id
_entity_poly.type
_entity_poly.pdbx_seq_one_letter_code
_entity_poly.pdbx_strand_id
1 'polypeptide(L)' 'SLPGMMMVMVRLNVPSVFLYGGSILPGRHKGQDVTVQNVFEAVGQHSAGNMSDEDLHALECVACPSAGSCGGQFTANTM' A
#
# COMPACT_ATOMS: atom_id res chain seq x y z
N SER A 1 -5.79 -12.07 -0.77
CA SER A 1 -6.08 -12.72 -2.06
C SER A 1 -4.97 -13.69 -2.49
N LEU A 2 -3.70 -13.29 -2.45
CA LEU A 2 -2.55 -14.08 -2.93
C LEU A 2 -2.48 -15.53 -2.39
N PRO A 3 -2.35 -15.77 -1.06
CA PRO A 3 -2.27 -17.14 -0.53
C PRO A 3 -3.54 -17.95 -0.78
N GLY A 4 -4.70 -17.28 -0.80
CA GLY A 4 -5.99 -17.92 -1.09
C GLY A 4 -6.03 -18.57 -2.46
N MET A 5 -5.56 -17.86 -3.49
CA MET A 5 -5.48 -18.39 -4.85
C MET A 5 -4.49 -19.56 -4.94
N MET A 6 -3.31 -19.42 -4.33
CA MET A 6 -2.30 -20.48 -4.32
C MET A 6 -2.78 -21.76 -3.63
N MET A 7 -3.49 -21.63 -2.50
CA MET A 7 -4.08 -22.78 -1.81
C MET A 7 -5.08 -23.54 -2.70
N VAL A 8 -5.90 -22.82 -3.48
CA VAL A 8 -6.86 -23.44 -4.41
C VAL A 8 -6.15 -24.15 -5.55
N MET A 9 -5.13 -23.52 -6.14
CA MET A 9 -4.31 -24.10 -7.21
C MET A 9 -3.72 -25.45 -6.78
N VAL A 10 -3.12 -25.50 -5.58
CA VAL A 10 -2.53 -26.73 -5.03
C VAL A 10 -3.60 -27.77 -4.70
N ARG A 11 -4.74 -27.37 -4.13
CA ARG A 11 -5.84 -28.29 -3.79
C ARG A 11 -6.47 -28.95 -5.02
N LEU A 12 -6.65 -28.21 -6.10
CA LEU A 12 -7.21 -28.74 -7.34
C LEU A 12 -6.17 -29.53 -8.15
N ASN A 13 -4.88 -29.22 -7.98
CA ASN A 13 -3.76 -29.88 -8.66
C ASN A 13 -3.91 -29.92 -10.20
N VAL A 14 -4.45 -28.83 -10.76
CA VAL A 14 -4.56 -28.61 -12.20
C VAL A 14 -3.53 -27.58 -12.66
N PRO A 15 -3.07 -27.62 -13.93
CA PRO A 15 -2.14 -26.62 -14.46
C PRO A 15 -2.66 -25.20 -14.20
N SER A 16 -1.85 -24.40 -13.53
CA SER A 16 -2.27 -23.07 -13.07
C SER A 16 -1.06 -22.12 -12.96
N VAL A 17 -1.31 -20.84 -13.18
CA VAL A 17 -0.31 -19.75 -13.11
C VAL A 17 -0.91 -18.62 -12.29
N PHE A 18 -0.12 -18.05 -11.37
CA PHE A 18 -0.49 -16.88 -10.60
C PHE A 18 0.20 -15.65 -11.18
N LEU A 19 -0.58 -14.62 -11.55
CA LEU A 19 -0.07 -13.34 -12.05
C LEU A 19 -0.30 -12.27 -10.99
N TYR A 20 0.79 -11.76 -10.42
CA TYR A 20 0.72 -10.66 -9.46
C TYR A 20 0.46 -9.33 -10.17
N GLY A 21 -0.53 -8.57 -9.68
CA GLY A 21 -0.92 -7.28 -10.26
C GLY A 21 0.10 -6.15 -10.08
N GLY A 22 1.09 -6.33 -9.19
CA GLY A 22 2.17 -5.37 -8.98
C GLY A 22 1.97 -4.43 -7.78
N SER A 23 3.06 -3.77 -7.44
CA SER A 23 3.16 -2.80 -6.35
C SER A 23 2.84 -1.40 -6.86
N ILE A 24 2.19 -0.58 -6.02
CA ILE A 24 1.94 0.83 -6.31
C ILE A 24 3.25 1.63 -6.36
N LEU A 25 3.32 2.65 -7.21
CA LEU A 25 4.43 3.62 -7.18
C LEU A 25 4.34 4.50 -5.92
N PRO A 26 5.48 4.96 -5.36
CA PRO A 26 5.47 5.91 -4.26
C PRO A 26 4.88 7.26 -4.70
N GLY A 27 4.10 7.87 -3.82
CA GLY A 27 3.63 9.24 -3.96
C GLY A 27 4.74 10.25 -3.72
N ARG A 28 4.47 11.53 -4.00
CA ARG A 28 5.38 12.63 -3.66
C ARG A 28 4.65 13.70 -2.86
N HIS A 29 5.21 14.06 -1.70
CA HIS A 29 4.70 15.13 -0.85
C HIS A 29 5.87 15.94 -0.30
N LYS A 30 5.83 17.27 -0.41
CA LYS A 30 6.88 18.19 0.09
C LYS A 30 8.32 17.80 -0.30
N GLY A 31 8.50 17.26 -1.51
CA GLY A 31 9.80 16.83 -2.04
C GLY A 31 10.31 15.48 -1.52
N GLN A 32 9.52 14.76 -0.73
CA GLN A 32 9.81 13.42 -0.23
C GLN A 32 8.90 12.38 -0.88
N ASP A 33 9.41 11.17 -1.02
CA ASP A 33 8.61 10.03 -1.45
C ASP A 33 7.77 9.56 -0.26
N VAL A 34 6.48 9.36 -0.50
CA VAL A 34 5.50 9.00 0.53
C VAL A 34 4.73 7.75 0.15
N THR A 35 4.37 6.98 1.16
CA THR A 35 3.62 5.73 1.04
C THR A 35 2.41 5.75 1.97
N VAL A 36 1.55 4.73 1.86
CA VAL A 36 0.41 4.56 2.77
C VAL A 36 0.83 4.46 4.25
N GLN A 37 2.06 3.99 4.54
CA GLN A 37 2.57 3.96 5.91
C GLN A 37 2.72 5.38 6.48
N ASN A 38 3.17 6.34 5.68
CA ASN A 38 3.32 7.72 6.11
C ASN A 38 1.97 8.36 6.42
N VAL A 39 0.90 7.96 5.73
CA VAL A 39 -0.46 8.39 6.07
C VAL A 39 -0.87 7.87 7.45
N PHE A 40 -0.60 6.60 7.75
CA PHE A 40 -0.89 6.06 9.09
C PHE A 40 -0.11 6.78 10.20
N GLU A 41 1.17 7.10 9.95
CA GLU A 41 1.99 7.90 10.87
C GLU A 41 1.47 9.33 11.01
N ALA A 42 1.05 9.96 9.91
CA ALA A 42 0.48 11.31 9.88
C ALA A 42 -0.83 11.40 10.66
N VAL A 43 -1.70 10.39 10.58
CA VAL A 43 -2.91 10.32 11.42
C VAL A 43 -2.54 10.29 12.91
N GLY A 44 -1.47 9.58 13.27
CA GLY A 44 -0.91 9.60 14.63
C GLY A 44 -0.39 10.99 15.04
N GLN A 45 0.34 11.66 14.16
CA GLN A 45 0.84 13.02 14.40
C GLN A 45 -0.28 14.05 14.51
N HIS A 46 -1.31 13.94 13.67
CA HIS A 46 -2.51 14.78 13.74
C HIS A 46 -3.25 14.59 15.06
N SER A 47 -3.44 13.34 15.49
CA SER A 47 -4.05 13.01 16.79
C SER A 47 -3.26 13.54 17.99
N ALA A 48 -1.93 13.66 17.84
CA ALA A 48 -1.05 14.26 18.84
C ALA A 48 -0.99 15.80 18.78
N GLY A 49 -1.71 16.45 17.85
CA GLY A 49 -1.71 17.90 17.65
C GLY A 49 -0.45 18.44 16.94
N ASN A 50 0.37 17.57 16.36
CA ASN A 50 1.64 17.93 15.72
C ASN A 50 1.52 18.11 14.19
N MET A 51 0.32 17.96 13.63
CA MET A 51 0.02 18.13 12.21
C MET A 51 -1.35 18.79 12.06
N SER A 52 -1.53 19.63 11.03
CA SER A 52 -2.83 20.25 10.72
C SER A 52 -3.69 19.32 9.87
N ASP A 53 -5.02 19.50 9.93
CA ASP A 53 -5.97 18.81 9.05
C ASP A 53 -5.64 19.04 7.56
N GLU A 54 -5.22 20.26 7.20
CA GLU A 54 -4.86 20.61 5.82
C GLU A 54 -3.64 19.82 5.32
N ASP A 55 -2.60 19.69 6.16
CA ASP A 55 -1.40 18.94 5.82
C ASP A 55 -1.69 17.43 5.73
N LEU A 56 -2.52 16.90 6.64
CA LEU A 56 -2.95 15.50 6.60
C LEU A 56 -3.72 15.20 5.31
N HIS A 57 -4.70 16.05 4.96
CA HIS A 57 -5.49 15.86 3.75
C HIS A 57 -4.65 15.96 2.47
N ALA A 58 -3.69 16.90 2.44
CA ALA A 58 -2.76 17.01 1.32
C ALA A 58 -1.86 15.77 1.16
N LEU A 59 -1.46 15.14 2.26
CA LEU A 59 -0.71 13.88 2.24
C LEU A 59 -1.56 12.71 1.75
N GLU A 60 -2.80 12.58 2.24
CA GLU A 60 -3.75 11.53 1.84
C GLU A 60 -4.00 11.54 0.32
N CYS A 61 -4.17 12.74 -0.25
CA CYS A 61 -4.45 12.91 -1.68
C CYS A 61 -3.30 12.45 -2.60
N VAL A 62 -2.06 12.40 -2.10
CA VAL A 62 -0.87 12.09 -2.92
C VAL A 62 -0.22 10.75 -2.59
N ALA A 63 -0.57 10.13 -1.46
CA ALA A 63 0.08 8.91 -0.97
C ALA A 63 -0.17 7.67 -1.84
N CYS A 64 -1.25 7.64 -2.62
CA CYS A 64 -1.61 6.54 -3.52
C CYS A 64 -1.76 7.02 -4.98
N PRO A 65 -0.65 7.23 -5.71
CA PRO A 65 -0.67 7.88 -7.03
C PRO A 65 -1.08 6.96 -8.19
N SER A 66 -1.14 5.64 -7.99
CA SER A 66 -1.40 4.67 -9.06
C SER A 66 -2.17 3.46 -8.54
N ALA A 67 -2.58 2.54 -9.44
CA ALA A 67 -3.12 1.26 -9.02
C ALA A 67 -1.99 0.31 -8.57
N GLY A 68 -2.28 -0.58 -7.63
CA GLY A 68 -1.33 -1.58 -7.14
C GLY A 68 -1.55 -1.92 -5.68
N SER A 69 -0.78 -2.87 -5.17
CA SER A 69 -0.74 -3.16 -3.73
C SER A 69 0.12 -2.13 -2.97
N CYS A 70 0.09 -2.16 -1.64
CA CYS A 70 0.90 -1.26 -0.81
C CYS A 70 2.41 -1.36 -1.13
N GLY A 71 3.06 -0.21 -1.35
CA GLY A 71 4.41 -0.10 -1.92
C GLY A 71 5.56 -0.71 -1.11
N GLY A 72 5.40 -0.90 0.19
CA GLY A 72 6.45 -1.41 1.07
C GLY A 72 6.59 -2.93 1.03
N GLN A 73 7.61 -3.46 1.72
CA GLN A 73 7.82 -4.90 1.94
C GLN A 73 6.83 -5.45 2.98
N PHE A 74 5.54 -5.29 2.70
CA PHE A 74 4.43 -5.78 3.51
C PHE A 74 3.88 -7.08 2.93
N THR A 75 2.82 -7.60 3.55
CA THR A 75 2.20 -8.88 3.19
C THR A 75 1.95 -9.06 1.69
N ALA A 76 1.54 -8.02 0.96
CA ALA A 76 1.25 -8.15 -0.47
C ALA A 76 2.48 -8.35 -1.36
N ASN A 77 3.63 -7.75 -0.99
CA ASN A 77 4.89 -7.87 -1.75
C ASN A 77 5.78 -9.01 -1.25
N THR A 78 5.55 -9.51 -0.02
CA THR A 78 6.26 -10.66 0.53
C THR A 78 5.69 -12.01 0.06
N MET A 79 4.37 -12.06 -0.18
CA MET A 79 3.66 -13.25 -0.65
C MET A 79 3.81 -13.46 -2.14
#